data_AF-W1YIF5-F1
#
_entry.id   AF-W1YIF5-F1
#
_cell.length_a   1.000
_cell.length_b   1.000
_cell.length_c   1.000
_cell.angle_alpha   90.00
_cell.angle_beta   90.00
_cell.angle_gamma   90.00
#
_symmetry.space_group_name_H-M   'P 1'
#
loop_
_entity.id
_entity.type
_entity.pdbx_description
1 polymer ?
#
loop_
_entity_poly.entity_id
_entity_poly.type
_entity_poly.pdbx_seq_one_letter_code
_entity_poly.pdbx_strand_id
1 'polypeptide(L)'
;DGKLKVQLAQNINLTPAGSLTIGDTKITDGGLVINNGPSITKGGINAGDLNITNVKAGVNDTDAVNVKQLKSAKTEVKAGDNVTVDITIGAMVKTFTQ
;
A
#
# COMPACT_ATOMS: atom_id res chain seq x y z
N ASP A 1 -54.02 -12.45 18.00
CA ASP A 1 -52.73 -11.93 18.48
C ASP A 1 -51.94 -11.29 17.33
N GLY A 2 -51.92 -9.97 17.24
CA GLY A 2 -51.22 -9.24 16.16
C GLY A 2 -49.72 -9.26 16.36
N LYS A 3 -48.98 -10.07 15.60
CA LYS A 3 -47.52 -10.09 15.62
C LYS A 3 -46.96 -9.17 14.53
N LEU A 4 -46.17 -8.18 14.93
CA LEU A 4 -45.33 -7.39 14.01
C LEU A 4 -44.07 -8.20 13.69
N LYS A 5 -43.72 -8.32 12.39
CA LYS A 5 -42.44 -8.85 11.95
C LYS A 5 -41.52 -7.70 11.58
N VAL A 6 -40.44 -7.52 12.34
CA VAL A 6 -39.37 -6.57 12.03
C VAL A 6 -38.18 -7.37 11.51
N GLN A 7 -37.69 -7.00 10.33
CA GLN A 7 -36.53 -7.63 9.70
C GLN A 7 -35.69 -6.56 8.99
N LEU A 8 -34.38 -6.75 8.96
CA LEU A 8 -33.52 -5.95 8.10
C LEU A 8 -33.75 -6.33 6.63
N ALA A 9 -33.67 -5.36 5.75
CA ALA A 9 -33.62 -5.64 4.32
C ALA A 9 -32.28 -6.30 3.96
N GLN A 10 -32.27 -7.18 2.95
CA GLN A 10 -31.05 -7.80 2.45
C GLN A 10 -30.07 -6.76 1.89
N ASN A 11 -30.60 -5.70 1.27
CA ASN A 11 -29.86 -4.57 0.74
C ASN A 11 -30.30 -3.30 1.48
N ILE A 12 -29.35 -2.58 2.05
CA ILE A 12 -29.61 -1.34 2.79
C ILE A 12 -28.99 -0.17 2.02
N ASN A 13 -29.82 0.75 1.54
CA ASN A 13 -29.35 2.02 1.00
C ASN A 13 -29.50 3.09 2.08
N LEU A 14 -28.38 3.62 2.56
CA LEU A 14 -28.35 4.64 3.61
C LEU A 14 -28.52 6.07 3.08
N THR A 15 -28.67 6.26 1.76
CA THR A 15 -28.67 7.56 1.07
C THR A 15 -27.32 8.30 1.19
N PRO A 16 -27.11 9.41 0.47
CA PRO A 16 -25.87 10.20 0.61
C PRO A 16 -25.63 10.77 2.02
N ALA A 17 -26.68 10.95 2.82
CA ALA A 17 -26.59 11.47 4.17
C ALA A 17 -26.34 10.39 5.24
N GLY A 18 -26.54 9.11 4.91
CA GLY A 18 -26.38 8.03 5.86
C GLY A 18 -24.93 7.53 5.97
N SER A 19 -24.66 6.78 7.03
CA SER A 19 -23.33 6.23 7.29
C SER A 19 -23.40 4.97 8.13
N LEU A 20 -22.35 4.15 8.07
CA LEU A 20 -22.09 3.06 9.00
C LEU A 20 -20.82 3.39 9.79
N THR A 21 -20.89 3.34 11.12
CA THR A 21 -19.73 3.55 12.00
C THR A 21 -19.55 2.33 12.89
N ILE A 22 -18.33 1.78 12.92
CA ILE A 22 -17.94 0.63 13.74
C ILE A 22 -16.57 0.94 14.34
N GLY A 23 -16.53 1.30 15.63
CA GLY A 23 -15.31 1.82 16.26
C GLY A 23 -14.76 3.02 15.46
N ASP A 24 -13.48 2.96 15.10
CA ASP A 24 -12.80 3.98 14.30
C ASP A 24 -13.12 3.92 12.79
N THR A 25 -13.82 2.88 12.32
CA THR A 25 -14.17 2.73 10.90
C THR A 25 -15.47 3.45 10.58
N LYS A 26 -15.47 4.27 9.54
CA LYS A 26 -16.64 4.96 9.01
C LYS A 26 -16.80 4.72 7.51
N ILE A 27 -18.00 4.32 7.10
CA ILE A 27 -18.41 4.21 5.69
C ILE A 27 -19.47 5.27 5.42
N THR A 28 -19.23 6.10 4.40
CA THR A 28 -20.11 7.21 3.98
C THR A 28 -20.18 7.27 2.46
N ASP A 29 -20.95 8.22 1.90
CA ASP A 29 -20.88 8.53 0.46
C ASP A 29 -19.47 8.97 0.00
N GLY A 30 -18.60 9.40 0.92
CA GLY A 30 -17.21 9.73 0.63
C GLY A 30 -16.27 8.51 0.48
N GLY A 31 -16.67 7.34 0.96
CA GLY A 31 -15.85 6.12 0.98
C GLY A 31 -15.72 5.47 2.37
N LEU A 32 -14.63 4.72 2.57
CA LEU A 32 -14.26 4.03 3.81
C LEU A 32 -13.05 4.70 4.45
N VAL A 33 -13.17 5.09 5.72
CA VAL A 33 -12.09 5.72 6.49
C VAL A 33 -11.92 4.99 7.81
N ILE A 34 -10.68 4.66 8.17
CA ILE A 34 -10.31 4.27 9.53
C ILE A 34 -9.60 5.46 10.15
N ASN A 35 -10.15 6.01 11.24
CA ASN A 35 -9.53 7.14 11.92
C ASN A 35 -8.11 6.79 12.38
N ASN A 36 -7.14 7.68 12.15
CA ASN A 36 -5.71 7.43 12.37
C ASN A 36 -5.16 6.18 11.63
N GLY A 37 -5.75 5.83 10.49
CA GLY A 37 -5.34 4.66 9.70
C GLY A 37 -5.59 4.83 8.20
N PRO A 38 -5.66 3.71 7.45
CA PRO A 38 -5.90 3.73 6.02
C PRO A 38 -7.29 4.26 5.64
N SER A 39 -7.41 4.74 4.40
CA SER A 39 -8.68 5.14 3.81
C SER A 39 -8.77 4.84 2.32
N ILE A 40 -10.00 4.65 1.84
CA ILE A 40 -10.38 4.50 0.44
C ILE A 40 -11.50 5.49 0.17
N THR A 41 -11.25 6.48 -0.67
CA THR A 41 -12.19 7.56 -0.98
C THR A 41 -12.35 7.74 -2.49
N LYS A 42 -13.25 8.64 -2.91
CA LYS A 42 -13.35 9.07 -4.32
C LYS A 42 -12.04 9.64 -4.87
N GLY A 43 -11.14 10.14 -4.01
CA GLY A 43 -9.83 10.65 -4.39
C GLY A 43 -8.73 9.59 -4.49
N GLY A 44 -9.01 8.33 -4.17
CA GLY A 44 -8.04 7.23 -4.20
C GLY A 44 -7.81 6.60 -2.83
N ILE A 45 -6.66 5.93 -2.69
CA ILE A 45 -6.28 5.13 -1.52
C ILE A 45 -5.15 5.83 -0.77
N ASN A 46 -5.29 5.97 0.55
CA ASN A 46 -4.22 6.37 1.45
C ASN A 46 -3.92 5.21 2.41
N ALA A 47 -2.66 4.75 2.46
CA ALA A 47 -2.24 3.65 3.31
C ALA A 47 -2.00 4.05 4.78
N GLY A 48 -2.04 5.35 5.12
CA GLY A 48 -1.89 5.83 6.49
C GLY A 48 -0.52 5.54 7.10
N ASP A 49 0.55 5.75 6.33
CA ASP A 49 1.95 5.45 6.72
C ASP A 49 2.22 3.98 7.10
N LEU A 50 1.35 3.06 6.67
CA LEU A 50 1.51 1.62 6.85
C LEU A 50 2.02 0.94 5.58
N ASN A 51 2.67 -0.20 5.77
CA ASN A 51 3.06 -1.06 4.67
C ASN A 51 1.83 -1.73 4.03
N ILE A 52 1.77 -1.72 2.70
CA ILE A 52 0.82 -2.55 1.93
C ILE A 52 1.50 -3.90 1.66
N THR A 53 1.03 -4.95 2.34
CA THR A 53 1.59 -6.30 2.22
C THR A 53 0.79 -7.15 1.22
N ASN A 54 1.31 -8.33 0.85
CA ASN A 54 0.68 -9.27 -0.08
C ASN A 54 0.38 -8.71 -1.48
N VAL A 55 1.16 -7.73 -1.93
CA VAL A 55 1.10 -7.19 -3.29
C VAL A 55 1.72 -8.21 -4.26
N LYS A 56 0.89 -8.81 -5.11
CA LYS A 56 1.34 -9.68 -6.21
C LYS A 56 2.24 -8.87 -7.16
N ALA A 57 3.20 -9.54 -7.80
CA ALA A 57 4.06 -8.88 -8.78
C ALA A 57 3.21 -8.28 -9.92
N GLY A 58 3.41 -6.99 -10.19
CA GLY A 58 2.75 -6.27 -11.27
C GLY A 58 3.23 -6.76 -12.63
N VAL A 59 2.31 -6.84 -13.60
CA VAL A 59 2.57 -7.32 -14.96
C VAL A 59 2.30 -6.21 -15.98
N ASN A 60 1.27 -5.41 -15.75
CA ASN A 60 0.88 -4.30 -16.63
C ASN A 60 1.46 -2.96 -16.15
N ASP A 61 1.50 -1.97 -17.04
CA ASP A 61 2.06 -0.64 -16.77
C ASP A 61 1.42 0.09 -15.57
N THR A 62 0.17 -0.24 -15.24
CA THR A 62 -0.60 0.38 -14.15
C THR A 62 -0.65 -0.46 -12.87
N ASP A 63 0.02 -1.60 -12.83
CA ASP A 63 0.05 -2.44 -11.63
C ASP A 63 1.04 -1.89 -10.59
N ALA A 64 0.70 -2.04 -9.31
CA ALA A 64 1.67 -1.74 -8.25
C ALA A 64 2.87 -2.70 -8.31
N VAL A 65 4.07 -2.16 -8.07
CA VAL A 65 5.30 -2.95 -7.95
C VAL A 65 5.54 -3.37 -6.51
N ASN A 66 6.00 -4.60 -6.30
CA ASN A 66 6.44 -5.04 -4.97
C ASN A 66 7.97 -4.98 -4.82
N VAL A 67 8.45 -5.06 -3.58
CA VAL A 67 9.89 -4.95 -3.25
C VAL A 67 10.74 -6.01 -3.95
N LYS A 68 10.18 -7.20 -4.24
CA LYS A 68 10.89 -8.25 -4.99
C LYS A 68 11.23 -7.78 -6.40
N GLN A 69 10.29 -7.17 -7.11
CA GLN A 69 10.53 -6.62 -8.44
C GLN A 69 11.59 -5.52 -8.42
N LEU A 70 11.53 -4.61 -7.44
CA LEU A 70 12.54 -3.56 -7.28
C LEU A 70 13.95 -4.15 -7.05
N LYS A 71 14.08 -5.16 -6.19
CA LYS A 71 15.37 -5.83 -5.94
C LYS A 71 15.91 -6.54 -7.20
N SER A 72 15.03 -7.14 -8.00
CA SER A 72 15.39 -7.80 -9.25
C SER A 72 15.75 -6.84 -10.38
N ALA A 73 15.27 -5.59 -10.35
CA ALA A 73 15.59 -4.57 -11.34
C ALA A 73 17.01 -3.98 -11.19
N LYS A 74 17.76 -4.38 -10.16
CA LYS A 74 19.12 -3.88 -9.92
C LYS A 74 20.04 -4.31 -11.07
N THR A 75 20.67 -3.33 -11.72
CA THR A 75 21.74 -3.56 -12.68
C THR A 75 23.08 -3.63 -11.95
N GLU A 76 23.91 -4.61 -12.30
CA GLU A 76 25.29 -4.72 -11.82
C GLU A 76 26.25 -4.28 -12.93
N VAL A 77 27.19 -3.39 -12.60
CA VAL A 77 28.25 -2.94 -13.51
C VAL A 77 29.56 -3.54 -13.04
N LYS A 78 30.32 -4.12 -13.96
CA LYS A 78 31.66 -4.67 -13.71
C LYS A 78 32.70 -3.76 -14.35
N ALA A 79 33.84 -3.57 -13.67
CA ALA A 79 34.97 -2.86 -14.26
C ALA A 79 35.47 -3.57 -15.53
N GLY A 80 35.94 -2.80 -16.50
CA GLY A 80 36.48 -3.28 -17.77
C GLY A 80 37.37 -2.20 -18.41
N ASP A 81 37.89 -2.46 -19.61
CA ASP A 81 38.95 -1.64 -20.22
C ASP A 81 38.65 -0.13 -20.32
N ASN A 82 37.38 0.25 -20.41
CA ASN A 82 36.92 1.65 -20.45
C ASN A 82 35.94 2.00 -19.32
N VAL A 83 35.83 1.14 -18.30
CA VAL A 83 34.92 1.33 -17.16
C VAL A 83 35.72 1.16 -15.87
N THR A 84 36.10 2.28 -15.25
CA THR A 84 36.70 2.31 -13.91
C THR A 84 35.59 2.36 -12.87
N VAL A 85 35.60 1.44 -11.91
CA VAL A 85 34.68 1.45 -10.77
C VAL A 85 35.46 1.85 -9.53
N ASP A 86 35.30 3.10 -9.09
CA ASP A 86 35.89 3.56 -7.85
C ASP A 86 35.13 2.99 -6.66
N ILE A 87 35.77 2.08 -5.93
CA ILE A 87 35.17 1.49 -4.73
C ILE A 87 35.25 2.52 -3.60
N THR A 88 34.15 3.22 -3.34
CA THR A 88 34.01 4.01 -2.10
C THR A 88 33.60 3.07 -0.98
N ILE A 89 34.58 2.59 -0.22
CA ILE A 89 34.30 1.87 1.03
C ILE A 89 33.99 2.94 2.08
N GLY A 90 32.75 2.98 2.59
CA GLY A 90 32.40 3.83 3.73
C GLY A 90 33.38 3.59 4.89
N ALA A 91 33.59 4.61 5.74
CA ALA A 91 34.71 4.78 6.67
C ALA A 91 35.09 3.63 7.64
N MET A 92 34.51 2.44 7.54
CA MET A 92 34.78 1.26 8.37
C MET A 92 35.89 0.33 7.86
N VAL A 93 36.47 0.53 6.66
CA VAL A 93 37.62 -0.26 6.19
C VAL A 93 38.77 0.66 5.80
N LYS A 94 39.40 1.28 6.80
CA LYS A 94 40.79 1.70 6.65
C LYS A 94 41.66 0.43 6.76
N THR A 95 42.52 0.26 5.76
CA THR A 95 43.63 -0.70 5.62
C THR A 95 43.28 -2.15 5.27
N PHE A 96 43.48 -2.48 3.99
CA PHE A 96 44.30 -3.65 3.64
C PHE A 96 45.56 -3.12 2.96
N THR A 97 46.66 -3.15 3.70
CA THR A 97 48.02 -3.05 3.12
C THR A 97 48.66 -4.41 3.37
N GLN A 98 48.84 -5.19 2.32
CA GLN A 98 49.99 -6.05 2.03
C GLN A 98 49.89 -6.47 0.56
#